data_AF-A0A0P1G2G8-F1
#
_entry.id   AF-A0A0P1G2G8-F1
#
_cell.length_a   1.000
_cell.length_b   1.000
_cell.length_c   1.000
_cell.angle_alpha   90.00
_cell.angle_beta   90.00
_cell.angle_gamma   90.00
#
_symmetry.space_group_name_H-M   'P 1'
#
loop_
_entity.id
_entity.type
_entity.pdbx_description
1 polymer ?
#
loop_
_entity_poly.entity_id
_entity_poly.type
_entity_poly.pdbx_seq_one_letter_code
_entity_poly.pdbx_strand_id
1 'polypeptide(L)' 'MEESGETLSGFDVIVTLSPASQRRALELTRYYHLTVEYWPIMDPTGIGETREQKLNAYRQTRDQLMNKLREKWGES' A
#
# COMPACT_ATOMS: atom_id res chain seq x y z
N MET A 1 -16.94 16.28 2.38
CA MET A 1 -16.46 14.88 2.47
C MET A 1 -16.57 14.29 1.06
N GLU A 2 -15.96 14.99 0.08
CA GLU A 2 -16.25 14.82 -1.36
C GLU A 2 -14.95 14.80 -2.19
N GLU A 3 -13.90 15.54 -1.78
CA GLU A 3 -12.61 15.59 -2.49
C GLU A 3 -11.94 14.22 -2.72
N SER A 4 -12.07 13.28 -1.76
CA SER A 4 -11.39 11.99 -1.89
C SER A 4 -12.02 11.09 -2.95
N GLY A 5 -13.33 11.21 -3.22
CA GLY A 5 -14.03 10.34 -4.18
C GLY A 5 -13.69 10.70 -5.63
N GLU A 6 -13.74 11.99 -5.96
CA GLU A 6 -13.42 12.49 -7.29
C GLU A 6 -11.95 12.23 -7.64
N THR A 7 -11.03 12.41 -6.68
CA THR A 7 -9.60 12.14 -6.87
C THR A 7 -9.34 10.67 -7.22
N LEU A 8 -10.11 9.74 -6.65
CA LEU A 8 -9.89 8.30 -6.85
C LEU A 8 -10.34 7.80 -8.22
N SER A 9 -11.27 8.48 -8.88
CA SER A 9 -11.73 8.13 -10.23
C SER A 9 -10.62 8.24 -11.29
N GLY A 10 -9.56 9.00 -11.02
CA GLY A 10 -8.44 9.21 -11.94
C GLY A 10 -7.33 8.14 -11.87
N PHE A 11 -7.49 7.09 -11.06
CA PHE A 11 -6.48 6.04 -10.91
C PHE A 11 -7.01 4.68 -11.40
N ASP A 12 -6.21 3.96 -12.18
CA ASP A 12 -6.59 2.62 -12.66
C ASP A 12 -6.47 1.54 -11.56
N VAL A 13 -5.50 1.70 -10.66
CA VAL A 13 -5.18 0.73 -9.61
C VAL A 13 -4.92 1.44 -8.28
N ILE A 14 -5.53 0.93 -7.21
CA ILE A 14 -5.23 1.31 -5.83
C ILE A 14 -4.52 0.14 -5.15
N VAL A 15 -3.30 0.38 -4.67
CA VAL A 15 -2.55 -0.61 -3.89
C VAL A 15 -2.75 -0.35 -2.40
N THR A 16 -3.19 -1.37 -1.68
CA THR A 16 -3.48 -1.33 -0.25
C THR A 16 -2.45 -2.14 0.51
N LEU A 17 -1.90 -1.55 1.57
CA LEU A 17 -0.75 -2.12 2.31
C LEU A 17 -1.15 -2.75 3.64
N SER A 18 -2.41 -2.56 4.06
CA SER A 18 -2.95 -3.08 5.32
C SER A 18 -4.39 -3.55 5.16
N PRO A 19 -4.88 -4.46 6.03
CA PRO A 19 -6.28 -4.88 6.02
C PRO A 19 -7.26 -3.72 6.22
N ALA A 20 -6.89 -2.71 7.02
CA ALA A 20 -7.71 -1.52 7.23
C ALA A 20 -7.84 -0.69 5.93
N SER A 21 -6.73 -0.47 5.23
CA SER A 21 -6.72 0.22 3.94
C SER A 21 -7.48 -0.55 2.87
N GLN A 22 -7.36 -1.88 2.83
CA GLN A 22 -8.08 -2.74 1.90
C GLN A 22 -9.59 -2.63 2.07
N ARG A 23 -10.08 -2.75 3.31
CA ARG A 23 -11.52 -2.58 3.60
C ARG A 23 -12.02 -1.23 3.10
N ARG A 24 -11.29 -0.16 3.42
CA ARG A 24 -11.65 1.19 2.97
C ARG A 24 -11.66 1.31 1.44
N ALA A 25 -10.70 0.71 0.75
CA ALA A 25 -10.65 0.74 -0.72
C ALA A 25 -11.83 -0.03 -1.34
N LEU A 26 -12.17 -1.20 -0.81
CA LEU A 26 -13.33 -1.99 -1.25
C LEU A 26 -14.67 -1.28 -1.01
N GLU A 27 -14.76 -0.44 0.03
CA GLU A 27 -15.95 0.39 0.22
C GLU A 27 -16.11 1.45 -0.86
N LEU A 28 -14.99 1.91 -1.45
CA LEU A 28 -14.94 2.94 -2.49
C LEU A 28 -15.16 2.35 -3.89
N THR A 29 -14.77 1.09 -4.13
CA THR A 29 -15.09 0.39 -5.40
C THR A 29 -16.58 0.18 -5.62
N ARG A 30 -17.42 0.35 -4.59
CA ARG A 30 -18.88 0.35 -4.75
C ARG A 30 -19.39 1.51 -5.61
N TYR A 31 -18.61 2.57 -5.73
CA TYR A 31 -18.99 3.79 -6.45
C TYR A 31 -18.16 4.03 -7.72
N TYR A 32 -16.98 3.40 -7.82
CA TYR A 32 -16.03 3.59 -8.91
C TYR A 32 -15.47 2.24 -9.37
N HIS A 33 -15.34 2.03 -10.68
CA HIS A 33 -14.70 0.83 -11.25
C HIS A 33 -13.17 0.91 -11.07
N LEU A 34 -12.70 0.64 -9.85
CA LEU A 34 -11.29 0.72 -9.48
C LEU A 34 -10.75 -0.69 -9.22
N THR A 35 -9.55 -0.97 -9.72
CA THR A 35 -8.84 -2.22 -9.40
C THR A 35 -8.15 -2.05 -8.05
N VAL A 36 -8.51 -2.89 -7.08
CA VAL A 36 -7.89 -2.86 -5.74
C VAL A 36 -6.93 -4.03 -5.60
N GLU A 37 -5.68 -3.70 -5.29
CA GLU A 37 -4.61 -4.64 -5.06
C GLU A 37 -4.26 -4.66 -3.58
N TYR A 38 -4.03 -5.85 -3.03
CA TYR A 38 -3.64 -6.00 -1.63
C TYR A 38 -2.23 -6.56 -1.52
N TRP A 39 -1.32 -5.75 -1.00
CA TRP A 39 0.07 -6.12 -0.75
C TRP A 39 0.28 -6.20 0.75
N PRO A 40 0.22 -7.41 1.35
CA PRO A 40 0.55 -7.56 2.75
C PRO A 40 2.04 -7.30 2.94
N ILE A 41 2.37 -6.19 3.60
CA ILE A 41 3.74 -5.83 3.96
C ILE A 41 3.87 -5.71 5.47
N MET A 42 5.11 -5.84 5.94
CA MET A 42 5.44 -5.56 7.33
C MET A 42 5.30 -4.06 7.63
N ASP A 43 4.57 -3.73 8.71
CA ASP A 43 4.53 -2.38 9.26
C ASP A 43 5.77 -2.11 10.14
N PRO A 44 6.67 -1.19 9.74
CA PRO A 44 7.91 -0.93 10.47
C PRO A 44 7.70 -0.06 11.71
N THR A 45 6.51 0.56 11.89
CA THR A 45 6.28 1.56 12.94
C THR A 45 6.35 0.99 14.36
N GLY A 46 6.00 -0.29 14.53
CA GLY A 46 6.03 -1.00 15.81
C GLY A 46 7.30 -1.83 16.07
N ILE A 47 8.30 -1.77 15.20
CA ILE A 47 9.45 -2.69 15.24
C ILE A 47 10.72 -1.98 15.74
N GLY A 48 11.34 -2.56 16.77
CA GLY A 48 12.63 -2.15 17.29
C GLY A 48 12.59 -1.16 18.46
N GLU A 49 13.51 -1.34 19.40
CA GLU A 49 13.64 -0.50 20.60
C GLU A 49 14.70 0.58 20.38
N THR A 50 15.75 0.28 19.61
CA THR A 50 16.82 1.23 19.27
C THR A 50 16.58 1.92 17.93
N ARG A 51 17.23 3.06 17.72
CA ARG A 51 17.19 3.78 16.43
C ARG A 51 17.65 2.90 15.26
N GLU A 52 18.69 2.09 15.47
CA GLU A 52 19.22 1.21 14.44
C GLU A 52 18.21 0.12 14.05
N GLN A 53 17.58 -0.52 15.04
CA GLN A 53 16.55 -1.54 14.79
C GLN A 53 15.35 -0.94 14.02
N LYS A 54 14.88 0.25 14.43
CA LYS A 54 13.83 0.97 13.70
C LYS A 54 14.25 1.24 12.25
N LEU A 55 15.42 1.83 12.03
CA LEU A 55 15.93 2.11 10.68
C LEU A 55 16.04 0.84 9.82
N ASN A 56 16.47 -0.28 10.41
CA ASN A 56 16.52 -1.55 9.71
C ASN A 56 15.12 -2.02 9.31
N ALA A 57 14.13 -1.94 10.21
CA ALA A 57 12.74 -2.29 9.91
C ALA A 57 12.17 -1.47 8.73
N TYR A 58 12.36 -0.14 8.74
CA TYR A 58 11.94 0.71 7.62
C TYR A 58 12.61 0.35 6.29
N ARG A 59 13.91 0.02 6.32
CA ARG A 59 14.64 -0.43 5.12
C ARG A 59 14.08 -1.75 4.59
N GLN A 60 13.81 -2.71 5.48
CA GLN A 60 13.20 -3.98 5.10
C GLN A 60 11.82 -3.80 4.47
N THR A 61 10.96 -2.96 5.05
CA THR A 61 9.65 -2.65 4.45
C THR A 61 9.79 -1.99 3.09
N ARG A 62 10.70 -1.03 2.93
CA ARG A 62 11.01 -0.41 1.64
C ARG A 62 11.46 -1.45 0.62
N ASP A 63 12.35 -2.36 1.00
CA ASP A 63 12.90 -3.36 0.09
C ASP A 63 11.80 -4.38 -0.32
N GLN A 64 10.89 -4.75 0.59
CA GLN A 64 9.69 -5.53 0.26
C GLN A 64 8.81 -4.81 -0.78
N LEU A 65 8.57 -3.51 -0.60
CA LEU A 65 7.79 -2.71 -1.56
C LEU A 65 8.49 -2.65 -2.93
N MET A 66 9.80 -2.43 -2.96
CA MET A 66 10.56 -2.41 -4.22
C MET A 66 10.50 -3.75 -4.94
N ASN A 67 10.58 -4.86 -4.21
CA ASN A 67 10.45 -6.19 -4.79
C ASN A 67 9.04 -6.40 -5.38
N LYS A 68 7.98 -5.97 -4.67
CA LYS A 68 6.60 -6.05 -5.18
C LYS A 68 6.37 -5.20 -6.42
N LEU A 69 6.92 -3.99 -6.44
CA LEU A 69 6.89 -3.11 -7.61
C LEU A 69 7.58 -3.77 -8.82
N ARG A 70 8.77 -4.36 -8.61
CA ARG A 70 9.52 -5.05 -9.67
C ARG A 70 8.82 -6.31 -10.16
N GLU A 71 8.27 -7.12 -9.26
CA GLU A 71 7.52 -8.33 -9.60
C GLU A 71 6.29 -8.00 -10.47
N LYS A 72 5.65 -6.86 -10.24
CA LYS A 72 4.43 -6.47 -10.96
C LYS A 72 4.69 -5.64 -12.23
N TRP A 73 5.65 -4.73 -12.18
CA TRP A 73 5.86 -3.70 -13.21
C TRP A 73 7.30 -3.58 -13.70
N GLY A 74 8.23 -4.36 -13.14
CA GLY A 74 9.59 -4.42 -13.68
C GLY A 74 9.56 -5.20 -15.00
N GLU A 75 9.95 -4.55 -16.09
CA GLU A 75 10.26 -5.25 -17.34
C GLU A 75 11.40 -6.26 -17.07
N SER A 76 11.24 -7.48 -17.60
CA SER A 76 12.22 -8.57 -17.50
C SER A 76 13.53 -8.24 -18.21
#